data_AF-A0A356TIQ3-F1
#
_entry.id   AF-A0A356TIQ3-F1
#
_cell.length_a   1.000
_cell.length_b   1.000
_cell.length_c   1.000
_cell.angle_alpha   90.00
_cell.angle_beta   90.00
_cell.angle_gamma   90.00
#
_symmetry.space_group_name_H-M   'P 1'
#
loop_
_entity.id
_entity.type
_entity.pdbx_description
1 polymer ?
#
loop_
_entity_poly.entity_id
_entity_poly.type
_entity_poly.pdbx_seq_one_letter_code
_entity_poly.pdbx_strand_id
1 'polypeptide(L)'
;MDFRLPWSELDPARRAAPDLEDARERAVAALKRKRGRTASGRELAERELRFLVWTALGTWCSGWHDPVRTGGASLVWDGAASVGDDDELTAGRVVEALEDWQAWLGALRERFQALPADPDGDEVDALVHAGRELLPVVLERTSAQGDWSRTFANVMSWYVQACGRANEDLSELIATAMEGQVEPGVAPSSAAAQALVEELALALAVRDRPPFEGDALEAWWAVRAASPWGIPTPAGYRPTERDAHRQFIRLHDRPRSTVRADAMTRALVRARYGAKQRLKLDQGLLREWLEIALVSSDFTLRRGEVTSRDGGERYARPKDLEQRLAQVLADATDDAVPPMSRAARVYMDLGVLCPFSDGNARVARLTFDYVLSRDGLGMHDATPIFCVRRWAHDTSEPWRFQRVLAACTGPS
;
A
#
# COMPACT_ATOMS: atom_id res chain seq x y z
N MET A 1 -3.86 16.61 -18.88
CA MET A 1 -4.00 15.15 -18.82
C MET A 1 -2.60 14.60 -18.70
N ASP A 2 -2.21 14.15 -17.52
CA ASP A 2 -0.96 13.41 -17.35
C ASP A 2 -1.21 11.99 -17.88
N PHE A 3 -0.86 11.78 -19.15
CA PHE A 3 -0.98 10.47 -19.80
C PHE A 3 0.13 9.58 -19.25
N ARG A 4 -0.24 8.58 -18.46
CA ARG A 4 0.66 7.49 -18.07
C ARG A 4 0.44 6.30 -18.98
N LEU A 5 1.52 5.80 -19.55
CA LEU A 5 1.46 4.68 -20.48
C LEU A 5 1.64 3.36 -19.71
N PRO A 6 0.80 2.34 -19.98
CA PRO A 6 0.99 1.00 -19.43
C PRO A 6 2.25 0.38 -20.01
N TRP A 7 2.83 -0.60 -19.30
CA TRP A 7 4.02 -1.32 -19.76
C TRP A 7 3.81 -1.98 -21.12
N SER A 8 2.58 -2.41 -21.42
CA SER A 8 2.23 -3.01 -22.72
C SER A 8 2.50 -2.10 -23.92
N GLU A 9 2.48 -0.78 -23.73
CA GLU A 9 2.76 0.24 -24.76
C GLU A 9 4.25 0.62 -24.81
N LEU A 10 5.01 0.31 -23.75
CA LEU A 10 6.42 0.66 -23.59
C LEU A 10 7.37 -0.53 -23.79
N ASP A 11 6.88 -1.76 -23.69
CA ASP A 11 7.68 -2.97 -23.77
C ASP A 11 8.38 -3.10 -25.14
N PRO A 12 9.72 -3.06 -25.19
CA PRO A 12 10.47 -3.19 -26.44
C PRO A 12 10.15 -4.46 -27.24
N ALA A 13 9.76 -5.56 -26.60
CA ALA A 13 9.45 -6.80 -27.32
C ALA A 13 8.07 -6.82 -28.01
N ARG A 14 7.21 -5.85 -27.71
CA ARG A 14 5.87 -5.73 -28.31
C ARG A 14 5.84 -4.80 -29.50
N ARG A 15 6.98 -4.18 -29.86
CA ARG A 15 7.08 -3.22 -30.97
C ARG A 15 8.16 -3.61 -31.97
N ALA A 16 8.01 -3.10 -33.20
CA ALA A 16 9.07 -3.12 -34.19
C ALA A 16 10.21 -2.16 -33.80
N ALA A 17 11.39 -2.35 -34.38
CA ALA A 17 12.49 -1.40 -34.25
C ALA A 17 12.05 -0.01 -34.75
N PRO A 18 12.30 1.06 -33.98
CA PRO A 18 11.87 2.40 -34.36
C PRO A 18 12.70 2.95 -35.54
N ASP A 19 12.06 3.69 -36.43
CA ASP A 19 12.73 4.45 -37.49
C ASP A 19 13.18 5.81 -36.93
N LEU A 20 14.38 5.82 -36.34
CA LEU A 20 14.95 7.03 -35.74
C LEU A 20 15.34 8.08 -36.79
N GLU A 21 15.55 7.68 -38.05
CA GLU A 21 15.84 8.65 -39.11
C GLU A 21 14.56 9.40 -39.52
N ASP A 22 13.41 8.73 -39.65
CA ASP A 22 12.12 9.43 -39.87
C ASP A 22 11.81 10.39 -38.71
N ALA A 23 12.11 9.99 -37.47
CA ALA A 23 11.97 10.88 -36.31
C ALA A 23 12.90 12.11 -36.40
N ARG A 24 14.14 11.92 -36.82
CA ARG A 24 15.13 12.98 -37.04
C ARG A 24 14.68 13.95 -38.13
N GLU A 25 14.25 13.45 -39.28
CA GLU A 25 13.77 14.26 -40.40
C GLU A 25 12.55 15.12 -39.99
N ARG A 26 11.61 14.53 -39.26
CA ARG A 26 10.44 15.24 -38.72
C ARG A 26 10.83 16.27 -37.66
N ALA A 27 11.81 15.97 -36.83
CA ALA A 27 12.33 16.91 -35.84
C ALA A 27 12.93 18.15 -36.53
N VAL A 28 13.77 17.94 -37.55
CA VAL A 28 14.32 19.03 -38.38
C VAL A 28 13.19 19.83 -39.06
N ALA A 29 12.17 19.17 -39.59
CA ALA A 29 11.04 19.84 -40.22
C ALA A 29 10.22 20.69 -39.24
N ALA A 30 10.06 20.26 -37.98
CA ALA A 30 9.44 21.05 -36.92
C ALA A 30 10.28 22.29 -36.60
N LEU A 31 11.59 22.09 -36.41
CA LEU A 31 12.52 23.13 -36.01
C LEU A 31 12.62 24.25 -37.06
N LYS A 32 12.62 23.90 -38.36
CA LYS A 32 12.59 24.86 -39.47
C LYS A 32 11.33 25.75 -39.50
N ARG A 33 10.24 25.36 -38.84
CA ARG A 33 9.00 26.14 -38.74
C ARG A 33 9.01 27.17 -37.61
N LYS A 34 10.07 27.20 -36.77
CA LYS A 34 10.23 28.15 -35.66
C LYS A 34 9.98 29.60 -36.09
N ARG A 35 8.93 30.21 -35.54
CA ARG A 35 8.72 31.66 -35.60
C ARG A 35 9.53 32.35 -34.50
N GLY A 36 10.79 32.67 -34.79
CA GLY A 36 11.61 33.63 -34.04
C GLY A 36 12.36 33.09 -32.82
N ARG A 37 13.44 33.81 -32.46
CA ARG A 37 14.46 33.45 -31.44
C ARG A 37 14.06 33.79 -29.99
N THR A 38 12.78 33.72 -29.66
CA THR A 38 12.27 34.06 -28.32
C THR A 38 12.11 32.82 -27.45
N ALA A 39 12.07 32.99 -26.13
CA ALA A 39 11.79 31.91 -25.18
C ALA A 39 10.46 31.20 -25.52
N SER A 40 9.40 31.97 -25.82
CA SER A 40 8.11 31.43 -26.25
C SER A 40 8.18 30.68 -27.59
N GLY A 41 9.09 31.06 -28.49
CA GLY A 41 9.34 30.34 -29.74
C GLY A 41 10.00 28.97 -29.51
N ARG A 42 10.92 28.87 -28.53
CA ARG A 42 11.55 27.60 -28.14
C ARG A 42 10.56 26.65 -27.46
N GLU A 43 9.69 27.15 -26.59
CA GLU A 43 8.61 26.36 -25.98
C GLU A 43 7.63 25.79 -27.01
N LEU A 44 7.23 26.62 -27.99
CA LEU A 44 6.34 26.16 -29.06
C LEU A 44 7.02 25.08 -29.92
N ALA A 45 8.30 25.28 -30.26
CA ALA A 45 9.08 24.32 -31.03
C ALA A 45 9.27 23.00 -30.29
N GLU A 46 9.54 23.03 -28.99
CA GLU A 46 9.61 21.82 -28.16
C GLU A 46 8.28 21.06 -28.18
N ARG A 47 7.15 21.76 -28.08
CA ARG A 47 5.84 21.13 -28.10
C ARG A 47 5.52 20.48 -29.46
N GLU A 48 5.88 21.15 -30.54
CA GLU A 48 5.74 20.60 -31.90
C GLU A 48 6.66 19.40 -32.14
N LEU A 49 7.91 19.47 -31.65
CA LEU A 49 8.86 18.35 -31.69
C LEU A 49 8.28 17.11 -31.03
N ARG A 50 7.79 17.24 -29.78
CA ARG A 50 7.16 16.12 -29.07
C ARG A 50 6.02 15.50 -29.85
N PHE A 51 5.13 16.34 -30.39
CA PHE A 51 4.01 15.86 -31.17
C PHE A 51 4.45 15.12 -32.44
N LEU A 52 5.38 15.69 -33.21
CA LEU A 52 5.81 15.06 -34.46
C LEU A 52 6.60 13.77 -34.25
N VAL A 53 7.48 13.74 -33.24
CA VAL A 53 8.21 12.51 -32.86
C VAL A 53 7.22 11.44 -32.39
N TRP A 54 6.22 11.81 -31.59
CA TRP A 54 5.16 10.89 -31.16
C TRP A 54 4.33 10.36 -32.34
N THR A 55 4.01 11.20 -33.33
CA THR A 55 3.30 10.72 -34.53
C THR A 55 4.14 9.79 -35.41
N ALA A 56 5.47 9.90 -35.36
CA ALA A 56 6.39 9.08 -36.13
C ALA A 56 6.64 7.72 -35.47
N LEU A 57 6.86 7.75 -34.15
CA LEU A 57 7.35 6.60 -33.40
C LEU A 57 6.27 5.93 -32.56
N GLY A 58 5.14 6.58 -32.33
CA GLY A 58 4.04 6.07 -31.53
C GLY A 58 4.22 6.30 -30.03
N THR A 59 3.41 5.62 -29.23
CA THR A 59 3.26 5.82 -27.78
C THR A 59 4.54 5.60 -26.99
N TRP A 60 5.37 4.62 -27.37
CA TRP A 60 6.57 4.24 -26.61
C TRP A 60 7.54 5.39 -26.35
N CYS A 61 7.61 6.37 -27.25
CA CYS A 61 8.59 7.45 -27.14
C CYS A 61 8.21 8.48 -26.06
N SER A 62 7.01 8.44 -25.47
CA SER A 62 6.53 9.51 -24.57
C SER A 62 7.42 9.77 -23.33
N GLY A 63 8.34 8.86 -23.00
CA GLY A 63 9.36 9.04 -21.95
C GLY A 63 10.61 9.84 -22.33
N TRP A 64 10.85 10.16 -23.60
CA TRP A 64 12.16 10.71 -24.02
C TRP A 64 12.45 12.14 -23.56
N HIS A 65 11.43 12.92 -23.16
CA HIS A 65 11.53 14.38 -23.02
C HIS A 65 11.12 14.98 -21.66
N ASP A 66 10.59 14.20 -20.70
CA ASP A 66 10.08 14.75 -19.42
C ASP A 66 10.25 13.77 -18.22
N PRO A 67 11.20 14.05 -17.32
CA PRO A 67 11.42 13.25 -16.11
C PRO A 67 10.24 13.30 -15.14
N VAL A 68 9.50 14.41 -15.10
CA VAL A 68 8.49 14.72 -14.08
C VAL A 68 7.10 14.23 -14.48
N ARG A 69 6.78 14.14 -15.78
CA ARG A 69 5.43 13.71 -16.24
C ARG A 69 5.38 12.28 -16.73
N THR A 70 6.44 11.78 -17.34
CA THR A 70 6.45 10.44 -17.96
C THR A 70 7.43 9.48 -17.29
N GLY A 71 8.14 9.94 -16.24
CA GLY A 71 9.14 9.15 -15.51
C GLY A 71 10.42 8.92 -16.30
N GLY A 72 10.62 9.64 -17.42
CA GLY A 72 11.77 9.47 -18.28
C GLY A 72 12.79 10.57 -18.06
N ALA A 73 13.79 10.30 -17.21
CA ALA A 73 14.93 11.20 -17.03
C ALA A 73 15.92 11.03 -18.20
N SER A 74 15.59 11.56 -19.38
CA SER A 74 16.63 11.74 -20.39
C SER A 74 17.68 12.70 -19.83
N LEU A 75 18.93 12.25 -19.74
CA LEU A 75 20.06 13.08 -19.31
C LEU A 75 20.47 14.11 -20.38
N VAL A 76 19.90 13.98 -21.58
CA VAL A 76 20.33 14.70 -22.80
C VAL A 76 19.34 15.81 -23.19
N TRP A 77 18.09 15.74 -22.71
CA TRP A 77 17.03 16.67 -23.08
C TRP A 77 16.34 17.34 -21.89
N ASP A 78 16.51 18.65 -21.76
CA ASP A 78 15.92 19.52 -20.72
C ASP A 78 14.88 20.47 -21.34
N GLY A 79 13.90 19.88 -22.03
CA GLY A 79 12.77 20.59 -22.62
C GLY A 79 13.16 21.73 -23.57
N ALA A 80 12.49 22.88 -23.41
CA ALA A 80 12.70 24.03 -24.28
C ALA A 80 14.11 24.63 -24.20
N ALA A 81 14.86 24.36 -23.12
CA ALA A 81 16.24 24.82 -22.98
C ALA A 81 17.20 24.06 -23.90
N SER A 82 16.89 22.80 -24.24
CA SER A 82 17.66 22.00 -25.20
C SER A 82 17.46 22.41 -26.65
N VAL A 83 16.44 23.25 -26.93
CA VAL A 83 16.12 23.71 -28.28
C VAL A 83 17.07 24.84 -28.70
N GLY A 84 18.12 24.45 -29.43
CA GLY A 84 19.18 25.33 -29.91
C GLY A 84 18.82 26.13 -31.17
N ASP A 85 19.78 26.91 -31.64
CA ASP A 85 19.68 27.71 -32.86
C ASP A 85 20.12 26.92 -34.12
N ASP A 86 20.79 25.78 -33.93
CA ASP A 86 21.12 24.82 -34.98
C ASP A 86 20.10 23.69 -34.96
N ASP A 87 19.30 23.61 -36.02
CA ASP A 87 18.19 22.66 -36.14
C ASP A 87 18.68 21.22 -36.30
N GLU A 88 19.78 20.98 -37.02
CA GLU A 88 20.34 19.64 -37.21
C GLU A 88 20.97 19.13 -35.92
N LEU A 89 21.70 20.01 -35.21
CA LEU A 89 22.25 19.68 -33.89
C LEU A 89 21.14 19.39 -32.87
N THR A 90 20.06 20.18 -32.89
CA THR A 90 18.91 19.97 -32.00
C THR A 90 18.20 18.65 -32.32
N ALA A 91 18.00 18.33 -33.60
CA ALA A 91 17.42 17.06 -34.02
C ALA A 91 18.31 15.86 -33.64
N GLY A 92 19.64 15.99 -33.74
CA GLY A 92 20.58 14.97 -33.26
C GLY A 92 20.42 14.67 -31.76
N ARG A 93 20.22 15.70 -30.93
CA ARG A 93 19.94 15.52 -29.49
C ARG A 93 18.61 14.83 -29.20
N VAL A 94 17.60 15.04 -30.05
CA VAL A 94 16.32 14.31 -29.95
C VAL A 94 16.55 12.82 -30.20
N VAL A 95 17.33 12.46 -31.23
CA VAL A 95 17.68 11.07 -31.52
C VAL A 95 18.46 10.45 -30.36
N GLU A 96 19.47 11.14 -29.85
CA GLU A 96 20.26 10.67 -28.69
C GLU A 96 19.37 10.42 -27.46
N ALA A 97 18.42 11.31 -27.17
CA ALA A 97 17.46 11.13 -26.08
C ALA A 97 16.50 9.94 -26.31
N LEU A 98 16.11 9.66 -27.55
CA LEU A 98 15.29 8.50 -27.92
C LEU A 98 16.05 7.19 -27.77
N GLU A 99 17.33 7.16 -28.17
CA GLU A 99 18.23 6.01 -28.00
C GLU A 99 18.46 5.70 -26.53
N ASP A 100 18.77 6.72 -25.72
CA ASP A 100 18.90 6.60 -24.27
C ASP A 100 17.62 6.07 -23.61
N TRP A 101 16.46 6.61 -24.00
CA TRP A 101 15.16 6.12 -23.52
C TRP A 101 14.91 4.66 -23.91
N GLN A 102 15.21 4.27 -25.15
CA GLN A 102 15.07 2.90 -25.62
C GLN A 102 15.99 1.94 -24.85
N ALA A 103 17.24 2.33 -24.61
CA ALA A 103 18.20 1.55 -23.85
C ALA A 103 17.71 1.34 -22.40
N TRP A 104 17.17 2.39 -21.77
CA TRP A 104 16.63 2.30 -20.42
C TRP A 104 15.43 1.34 -20.33
N LEU A 105 14.49 1.42 -21.28
CA LEU A 105 13.37 0.47 -21.35
C LEU A 105 13.84 -0.98 -21.56
N GLY A 106 14.90 -1.18 -22.36
CA GLY A 106 15.54 -2.48 -22.54
C GLY A 106 16.11 -3.03 -21.23
N ALA A 107 16.86 -2.21 -20.50
CA ALA A 107 17.43 -2.58 -19.21
C ALA A 107 16.35 -2.91 -18.15
N LEU A 108 15.26 -2.12 -18.10
CA LEU A 108 14.13 -2.41 -17.22
C LEU A 108 13.47 -3.75 -17.56
N ARG A 109 13.29 -4.06 -18.84
CA ARG A 109 12.73 -5.34 -19.28
C ARG A 109 13.58 -6.51 -18.79
N GLU A 110 14.89 -6.47 -18.99
CA GLU A 110 15.81 -7.53 -18.54
C GLU A 110 15.70 -7.73 -17.02
N ARG A 111 15.60 -6.64 -16.25
CA ARG A 111 15.40 -6.69 -14.80
C ARG A 111 14.05 -7.29 -14.41
N PHE A 112 12.96 -6.89 -15.08
CA PHE A 112 11.63 -7.46 -14.83
C PHE A 112 11.60 -8.96 -15.12
N GLN A 113 12.35 -9.43 -16.13
CA GLN A 113 12.47 -10.86 -16.44
C GLN A 113 13.32 -11.63 -15.41
N ALA A 114 14.30 -10.96 -14.80
CA ALA A 114 15.15 -11.54 -13.76
C ALA A 114 14.48 -11.56 -12.38
N LEU A 115 13.44 -10.73 -12.17
CA LEU A 115 12.66 -10.63 -10.94
C LEU A 115 11.42 -11.54 -11.03
N PRO A 116 11.40 -12.72 -10.38
CA PRO A 116 10.24 -13.59 -10.40
C PRO A 116 9.04 -12.92 -9.69
N ALA A 117 7.86 -13.02 -10.31
CA ALA A 117 6.60 -12.53 -9.71
C ALA A 117 6.22 -13.27 -8.42
N ASP A 118 6.75 -14.47 -8.24
CA ASP A 118 6.52 -15.34 -7.09
C ASP A 118 7.64 -16.40 -6.93
N PRO A 119 8.78 -16.08 -6.30
CA PRO A 119 9.88 -17.03 -6.15
C PRO A 119 9.56 -18.19 -5.19
N ASP A 120 8.68 -18.00 -4.20
CA ASP A 120 8.47 -18.94 -3.07
C ASP A 120 7.00 -19.07 -2.59
N GLY A 121 6.02 -18.44 -3.23
CA GLY A 121 4.61 -18.35 -2.81
C GLY A 121 4.25 -17.10 -2.01
N ASP A 122 5.19 -16.16 -1.80
CA ASP A 122 4.99 -14.92 -1.05
C ASP A 122 5.13 -13.68 -1.94
N GLU A 123 3.98 -13.20 -2.40
CA GLU A 123 3.81 -12.00 -3.21
C GLU A 123 4.39 -10.74 -2.57
N VAL A 124 4.31 -10.60 -1.24
CA VAL A 124 4.86 -9.43 -0.53
C VAL A 124 6.37 -9.46 -0.63
N ASP A 125 7.00 -10.61 -0.37
CA ASP A 125 8.46 -10.74 -0.46
C ASP A 125 8.97 -10.54 -1.90
N ALA A 126 8.21 -11.00 -2.91
CA ALA A 126 8.52 -10.75 -4.32
C ALA A 126 8.49 -9.25 -4.67
N LEU A 127 7.46 -8.53 -4.22
CA LEU A 127 7.33 -7.09 -4.41
C LEU A 127 8.37 -6.29 -3.62
N VAL A 128 8.72 -6.74 -2.41
CA VAL A 128 9.80 -6.14 -1.62
C VAL A 128 11.14 -6.33 -2.32
N HIS A 129 11.41 -7.52 -2.84
CA HIS A 129 12.63 -7.79 -3.58
C HIS A 129 12.71 -6.93 -4.85
N ALA A 130 11.63 -6.85 -5.63
CA ALA A 130 11.57 -6.00 -6.81
C ALA A 130 11.78 -4.52 -6.48
N GLY A 131 11.13 -3.99 -5.43
CA GLY A 131 11.32 -2.61 -5.00
C GLY A 131 12.77 -2.32 -4.59
N ARG A 132 13.43 -3.24 -3.88
CA ARG A 132 14.85 -3.13 -3.51
C ARG A 132 15.79 -3.09 -4.72
N GLU A 133 15.48 -3.86 -5.76
CA GLU A 133 16.30 -3.93 -6.98
C GLU A 133 16.03 -2.75 -7.94
N LEU A 134 14.80 -2.24 -7.99
CA LEU A 134 14.38 -1.20 -8.93
C LEU A 134 14.60 0.22 -8.41
N LEU A 135 14.51 0.45 -7.09
CA LEU A 135 14.67 1.79 -6.51
C LEU A 135 16.08 2.38 -6.77
N PRO A 136 17.20 1.66 -6.61
CA PRO A 136 18.52 2.19 -6.93
C PRO A 136 18.66 2.59 -8.40
N VAL A 137 18.08 1.80 -9.31
CA VAL A 137 18.09 2.09 -10.76
C VAL A 137 17.36 3.40 -11.05
N VAL A 138 16.24 3.65 -10.36
CA VAL A 138 15.48 4.89 -10.49
C VAL A 138 16.26 6.07 -9.91
N LEU A 139 16.82 5.92 -8.71
CA LEU A 139 17.60 6.99 -8.07
C LEU A 139 18.83 7.37 -8.90
N GLU A 140 19.53 6.40 -9.48
CA GLU A 140 20.63 6.66 -10.40
C GLU A 140 20.13 7.40 -11.65
N ARG A 141 19.06 6.90 -12.28
CA ARG A 141 18.47 7.49 -13.48
C ARG A 141 18.04 8.95 -13.29
N THR A 142 17.49 9.27 -12.13
CA THR A 142 17.04 10.64 -11.82
C THR A 142 18.10 11.47 -11.10
N SER A 143 19.30 10.91 -10.85
CA SER A 143 20.32 11.50 -9.95
C SER A 143 19.77 11.85 -8.55
N ALA A 144 18.71 11.17 -8.13
CA ALA A 144 17.87 11.49 -6.97
C ALA A 144 17.38 12.95 -6.94
N GLN A 145 17.35 13.61 -8.09
CA GLN A 145 16.78 14.94 -8.32
C GLN A 145 15.44 14.79 -9.07
N GLY A 146 14.64 15.86 -9.08
CA GLY A 146 13.31 15.82 -9.69
C GLY A 146 12.32 14.91 -8.93
N ASP A 147 11.21 14.57 -9.58
CA ASP A 147 10.14 13.75 -8.99
C ASP A 147 10.48 12.24 -9.10
N TRP A 148 11.61 11.84 -8.47
CA TRP A 148 12.12 10.46 -8.51
C TRP A 148 11.12 9.46 -7.93
N SER A 149 10.32 9.87 -6.95
CA SER A 149 9.29 9.04 -6.34
C SER A 149 8.17 8.72 -7.32
N ARG A 150 7.77 9.68 -8.16
CA ARG A 150 6.84 9.43 -9.26
C ARG A 150 7.44 8.53 -10.33
N THR A 151 8.73 8.68 -10.64
CA THR A 151 9.43 7.77 -11.56
C THR A 151 9.45 6.34 -10.99
N PHE A 152 9.73 6.20 -9.69
CA PHE A 152 9.68 4.92 -9.01
C PHE A 152 8.28 4.32 -9.03
N ALA A 153 7.24 5.13 -8.87
CA ALA A 153 5.86 4.68 -9.01
C ALA A 153 5.53 4.15 -10.39
N ASN A 154 5.97 4.84 -11.45
CA ASN A 154 5.77 4.36 -12.81
C ASN A 154 6.52 3.04 -13.05
N VAL A 155 7.77 2.92 -12.60
CA VAL A 155 8.57 1.69 -12.76
C VAL A 155 7.96 0.52 -11.99
N MET A 156 7.50 0.72 -10.75
CA MET A 156 6.80 -0.31 -9.99
C MET A 156 5.47 -0.70 -10.64
N SER A 157 4.68 0.27 -11.12
CA SER A 157 3.46 0.01 -11.90
C SER A 157 3.75 -0.85 -13.14
N TRP A 158 4.84 -0.57 -13.85
CA TRP A 158 5.24 -1.35 -15.03
C TRP A 158 5.71 -2.76 -14.68
N TYR A 159 6.48 -2.92 -13.60
CA TYR A 159 6.89 -4.24 -13.10
C TYR A 159 5.67 -5.12 -12.78
N VAL A 160 4.75 -4.58 -11.99
CA VAL A 160 3.49 -5.22 -11.58
C VAL A 160 2.67 -5.65 -12.81
N GLN A 161 2.60 -4.81 -13.86
CA GLN A 161 1.98 -5.15 -15.14
C GLN A 161 2.75 -6.22 -15.94
N ALA A 162 4.08 -6.18 -15.93
CA ALA A 162 4.93 -7.19 -16.57
C ALA A 162 4.72 -8.57 -15.92
N CYS A 163 4.44 -8.61 -14.62
CA CYS A 163 4.01 -9.81 -13.89
C CYS A 163 2.56 -10.26 -14.20
N GLY A 164 1.84 -9.56 -15.09
CA GLY A 164 0.51 -9.95 -15.57
C GLY A 164 -0.67 -9.30 -14.83
N ARG A 165 -0.43 -8.30 -13.97
CA ARG A 165 -1.51 -7.58 -13.27
C ARG A 165 -2.14 -6.49 -14.13
N ALA A 166 -3.32 -6.04 -13.70
CA ALA A 166 -4.03 -4.95 -14.33
C ALA A 166 -3.22 -3.63 -14.27
N ASN A 167 -3.55 -2.68 -15.15
CA ASN A 167 -2.89 -1.38 -15.18
C ASN A 167 -3.22 -0.58 -13.90
N GLU A 168 -2.33 -0.66 -12.92
CA GLU A 168 -2.49 0.02 -11.63
C GLU A 168 -1.62 1.27 -11.53
N ASP A 169 -2.22 2.39 -11.13
CA ASP A 169 -1.48 3.59 -10.71
C ASP A 169 -1.07 3.46 -9.24
N LEU A 170 0.23 3.36 -8.98
CA LEU A 170 0.80 3.21 -7.65
C LEU A 170 1.27 4.53 -7.02
N SER A 171 1.04 5.68 -7.66
CA SER A 171 1.51 6.96 -7.15
C SER A 171 0.90 7.35 -5.81
N GLU A 172 -0.39 7.12 -5.60
CA GLU A 172 -1.01 7.43 -4.32
C GLU A 172 -0.49 6.52 -3.20
N LEU A 173 -0.22 5.25 -3.52
CA LEU A 173 0.35 4.28 -2.57
C LEU A 173 1.77 4.66 -2.19
N ILE A 174 2.60 5.03 -3.16
CA ILE A 174 3.98 5.49 -2.91
C ILE A 174 4.00 6.83 -2.18
N ALA A 175 3.15 7.78 -2.57
CA ALA A 175 3.02 9.04 -1.83
C ALA A 175 2.66 8.78 -0.37
N THR A 176 1.70 7.90 -0.11
CA THR A 176 1.31 7.50 1.25
C THR A 176 2.46 6.84 2.00
N ALA A 177 3.16 5.88 1.39
CA ALA A 177 4.28 5.17 2.02
C ALA A 177 5.49 6.08 2.30
N MET A 178 5.65 7.17 1.55
CA MET A 178 6.68 8.17 1.81
C MET A 178 6.33 9.11 2.98
N GLU A 179 5.06 9.25 3.35
CA GLU A 179 4.63 10.20 4.38
C GLU A 179 5.33 9.95 5.73
N GLY A 180 6.16 10.89 6.15
CA GLY A 180 6.90 10.82 7.41
C GLY A 180 8.16 9.94 7.39
N GLN A 181 8.45 9.28 6.26
CA GLN A 181 9.65 8.45 6.07
C GLN A 181 10.69 9.09 5.16
N VAL A 182 10.26 9.85 4.16
CA VAL A 182 11.13 10.48 3.15
C VAL A 182 10.71 11.92 2.94
N GLU A 183 11.68 12.84 3.03
CA GLU A 183 11.42 14.24 2.70
C GLU A 183 11.17 14.41 1.19
N PRO A 184 10.16 15.20 0.78
CA PRO A 184 9.87 15.42 -0.64
C PRO A 184 11.10 15.93 -1.40
N GLY A 185 11.44 15.26 -2.51
CA GLY A 185 12.58 15.63 -3.36
C GLY A 185 13.96 15.27 -2.81
N VAL A 186 14.04 14.54 -1.68
CA VAL A 186 15.30 14.07 -1.10
C VAL A 186 15.46 12.57 -1.32
N ALA A 187 16.67 12.14 -1.65
CA ALA A 187 16.99 10.72 -1.76
C ALA A 187 16.73 10.00 -0.41
N PRO A 188 16.03 8.85 -0.40
CA PRO A 188 15.79 8.13 0.84
C PRO A 188 17.09 7.54 1.39
N SER A 189 17.24 7.53 2.72
CA SER A 189 18.28 6.72 3.36
C SER A 189 18.02 5.23 3.11
N SER A 190 19.03 4.36 3.25
CA SER A 190 18.84 2.91 3.09
C SER A 190 17.73 2.34 3.97
N ALA A 191 17.56 2.85 5.20
CA ALA A 191 16.48 2.44 6.09
C ALA A 191 15.09 2.94 5.63
N ALA A 192 15.01 4.17 5.13
CA ALA A 192 13.76 4.74 4.61
C ALA A 192 13.35 4.09 3.28
N ALA A 193 14.32 3.78 2.42
CA ALA A 193 14.10 3.00 1.19
C ALA A 193 13.54 1.61 1.50
N GLN A 194 14.06 0.97 2.55
CA GLN A 194 13.57 -0.33 2.99
C GLN A 194 12.13 -0.27 3.47
N ALA A 195 11.79 0.69 4.33
CA ALA A 195 10.45 0.87 4.85
C ALA A 195 9.44 1.21 3.74
N LEU A 196 9.80 2.11 2.82
CA LEU A 196 8.99 2.47 1.65
C LEU A 196 8.60 1.24 0.82
N VAL A 197 9.58 0.39 0.52
CA VAL A 197 9.37 -0.80 -0.30
C VAL A 197 8.50 -1.84 0.42
N GLU A 198 8.70 -2.03 1.73
CA GLU A 198 7.87 -2.91 2.56
C GLU A 198 6.42 -2.44 2.64
N GLU A 199 6.18 -1.15 2.88
CA GLU A 199 4.84 -0.58 2.94
C GLU A 199 4.12 -0.66 1.59
N LEU A 200 4.82 -0.36 0.49
CA LEU A 200 4.27 -0.48 -0.86
C LEU A 200 3.87 -1.92 -1.20
N ALA A 201 4.77 -2.88 -0.93
CA ALA A 201 4.52 -4.29 -1.17
C ALA A 201 3.32 -4.82 -0.38
N LEU A 202 3.21 -4.41 0.89
CA LEU A 202 2.08 -4.77 1.73
C LEU A 202 0.77 -4.17 1.21
N ALA A 203 0.78 -2.90 0.80
CA ALA A 203 -0.41 -2.23 0.28
C ALA A 203 -0.91 -2.88 -1.02
N LEU A 204 0.01 -3.30 -1.90
CA LEU A 204 -0.28 -4.01 -3.14
C LEU A 204 -0.88 -5.41 -2.90
N ALA A 205 -0.26 -6.21 -2.05
CA ALA A 205 -0.74 -7.56 -1.74
C ALA A 205 -2.14 -7.57 -1.09
N VAL A 206 -2.49 -6.50 -0.36
CA VAL A 206 -3.81 -6.33 0.24
C VAL A 206 -4.88 -5.98 -0.80
N ARG A 207 -4.52 -5.34 -1.91
CA ARG A 207 -5.43 -4.76 -2.90
C ARG A 207 -5.92 -5.76 -3.96
N ASP A 208 -5.08 -6.72 -4.36
CA ASP A 208 -5.28 -7.54 -5.57
C ASP A 208 -5.89 -8.94 -5.37
N ARG A 209 -6.37 -9.29 -4.16
CA ARG A 209 -7.06 -10.57 -4.00
C ARG A 209 -8.46 -10.52 -4.65
N PRO A 210 -8.79 -11.45 -5.56
CA PRO A 210 -10.15 -11.54 -6.10
C PRO A 210 -11.14 -11.73 -4.95
N PRO A 211 -12.40 -11.28 -5.10
CA PRO A 211 -13.43 -11.50 -4.09
C PRO A 211 -13.48 -12.98 -3.72
N PHE A 212 -13.44 -13.27 -2.42
CA PHE A 212 -13.57 -14.63 -1.96
C PHE A 212 -15.00 -15.12 -2.25
N GLU A 213 -15.15 -16.07 -3.16
CA GLU A 213 -16.46 -16.55 -3.63
C GLU A 213 -17.24 -17.35 -2.56
N GLY A 214 -16.58 -17.74 -1.46
CA GLY A 214 -17.17 -18.51 -0.36
C GLY A 214 -17.78 -17.67 0.78
N ASP A 215 -18.19 -18.34 1.87
CA ASP A 215 -18.47 -17.67 3.15
C ASP A 215 -17.17 -17.45 3.91
N ALA A 216 -16.70 -16.20 3.97
CA ALA A 216 -15.48 -15.84 4.66
C ALA A 216 -15.57 -16.18 6.17
N LEU A 217 -16.77 -16.17 6.76
CA LEU A 217 -16.94 -16.60 8.14
C LEU A 217 -16.64 -18.09 8.31
N GLU A 218 -17.17 -18.94 7.42
CA GLU A 218 -16.92 -20.39 7.46
C GLU A 218 -15.44 -20.70 7.22
N ALA A 219 -14.82 -20.05 6.24
CA ALA A 219 -13.40 -20.19 5.94
C ALA A 219 -12.53 -19.81 7.15
N TRP A 220 -12.83 -18.69 7.82
CA TRP A 220 -12.14 -18.30 9.05
C TRP A 220 -12.28 -19.35 10.14
N TRP A 221 -13.46 -19.93 10.35
CA TRP A 221 -13.61 -20.97 11.37
C TRP A 221 -12.76 -22.20 11.09
N ALA A 222 -12.56 -22.57 9.81
CA ALA A 222 -11.64 -23.64 9.43
C ALA A 222 -10.18 -23.26 9.70
N VAL A 223 -9.75 -22.06 9.27
CA VAL A 223 -8.39 -21.53 9.52
C VAL A 223 -8.11 -21.44 11.02
N ARG A 224 -9.06 -20.89 11.78
CA ARG A 224 -9.01 -20.73 13.24
C ARG A 224 -8.85 -22.06 13.94
N ALA A 225 -9.57 -23.10 13.52
CA ALA A 225 -9.47 -24.43 14.12
C ALA A 225 -8.13 -25.12 13.82
N ALA A 226 -7.58 -24.92 12.61
CA ALA A 226 -6.30 -25.49 12.19
C ALA A 226 -5.07 -24.76 12.74
N SER A 227 -5.22 -23.52 13.21
CA SER A 227 -4.12 -22.67 13.63
C SER A 227 -3.50 -23.10 14.97
N PRO A 228 -2.17 -23.18 15.09
CA PRO A 228 -1.50 -23.64 16.31
C PRO A 228 -1.36 -22.52 17.36
N TRP A 229 -2.49 -22.06 17.92
CA TRP A 229 -2.55 -20.91 18.84
C TRP A 229 -1.69 -21.05 20.11
N GLY A 230 -1.39 -22.27 20.54
CA GLY A 230 -0.60 -22.56 21.74
C GLY A 230 0.91 -22.33 21.57
N ILE A 231 1.41 -22.13 20.34
CA ILE A 231 2.84 -21.88 20.11
C ILE A 231 3.15 -20.43 20.51
N PRO A 232 4.03 -20.19 21.50
CA PRO A 232 4.37 -18.83 21.91
C PRO A 232 5.11 -18.09 20.81
N THR A 233 4.58 -16.94 20.41
CA THR A 233 5.34 -15.93 19.65
C THR A 233 5.96 -14.96 20.67
N PRO A 234 7.30 -14.80 20.73
CA PRO A 234 7.93 -13.89 21.68
C PRO A 234 7.45 -12.47 21.46
N ALA A 235 6.94 -11.80 22.49
CA ALA A 235 6.64 -10.37 22.41
C ALA A 235 7.94 -9.56 22.26
N GLY A 236 7.88 -8.41 21.59
CA GLY A 236 9.00 -7.48 21.52
C GLY A 236 9.45 -7.07 22.92
N TYR A 237 10.76 -7.16 23.19
CA TYR A 237 11.34 -6.88 24.52
C TYR A 237 11.37 -5.39 24.90
N ARG A 238 10.90 -4.49 24.03
CA ARG A 238 10.96 -3.04 24.26
C ARG A 238 9.70 -2.57 25.02
N PRO A 239 9.85 -1.94 26.20
CA PRO A 239 8.73 -1.31 26.88
C PRO A 239 8.03 -0.27 25.98
N THR A 240 6.72 -0.13 26.13
CA THR A 240 5.97 0.87 25.38
C THR A 240 6.13 2.25 26.00
N GLU A 241 6.94 3.11 25.38
CA GLU A 241 7.13 4.49 25.83
C GLU A 241 5.95 5.41 25.46
N ARG A 242 5.12 5.00 24.49
CA ARG A 242 4.03 5.80 23.93
C ARG A 242 2.77 4.95 23.76
N ASP A 243 1.62 5.56 24.03
CA ASP A 243 0.31 4.93 23.84
C ASP A 243 -0.13 4.99 22.38
N ALA A 244 0.26 3.97 21.60
CA ALA A 244 0.03 3.94 20.16
C ALA A 244 -1.46 3.91 19.79
N HIS A 245 -2.33 3.31 20.60
CA HIS A 245 -3.77 3.31 20.33
C HIS A 245 -4.36 4.73 20.48
N ARG A 246 -3.98 5.47 21.54
CA ARG A 246 -4.40 6.87 21.67
C ARG A 246 -3.83 7.74 20.56
N GLN A 247 -2.59 7.50 20.15
CA GLN A 247 -2.01 8.17 19.00
C GLN A 247 -2.79 7.88 17.71
N PHE A 248 -3.16 6.63 17.47
CA PHE A 248 -3.98 6.22 16.33
C PHE A 248 -5.33 6.95 16.31
N ILE A 249 -6.02 7.03 17.47
CA ILE A 249 -7.28 7.78 17.58
C ILE A 249 -7.06 9.26 17.22
N ARG A 250 -5.97 9.88 17.69
CA ARG A 250 -5.66 11.29 17.38
C ARG A 250 -5.35 11.51 15.90
N LEU A 251 -4.58 10.62 15.28
CA LEU A 251 -4.10 10.80 13.91
C LEU A 251 -5.11 10.34 12.85
N HIS A 252 -5.87 9.27 13.10
CA HIS A 252 -6.77 8.67 12.10
C HIS A 252 -8.26 8.89 12.40
N ASP A 253 -8.70 8.81 13.66
CA ASP A 253 -10.13 8.93 13.99
C ASP A 253 -10.55 10.41 14.12
N ARG A 254 -9.73 11.24 14.78
CA ARG A 254 -10.04 12.65 15.05
C ARG A 254 -10.25 13.50 13.80
N PRO A 255 -9.45 13.39 12.72
CA PRO A 255 -9.70 14.15 11.49
C PRO A 255 -11.04 13.82 10.83
N ARG A 256 -11.56 12.60 11.04
CA ARG A 256 -12.86 12.18 10.50
C ARG A 256 -14.02 12.65 11.38
N SER A 257 -13.86 12.60 12.71
CA SER A 257 -14.85 13.09 13.66
C SER A 257 -14.26 13.24 15.06
N THR A 258 -14.22 14.48 15.56
CA THR A 258 -13.78 14.79 16.92
C THR A 258 -14.65 14.12 17.98
N VAL A 259 -15.98 14.16 17.81
CA VAL A 259 -16.95 13.53 18.71
C VAL A 259 -16.72 12.02 18.83
N ARG A 260 -16.56 11.33 17.68
CA ARG A 260 -16.30 9.88 17.68
C ARG A 260 -14.93 9.53 18.25
N ALA A 261 -13.91 10.34 18.00
CA ALA A 261 -12.57 10.14 18.56
C ALA A 261 -12.55 10.31 20.08
N ASP A 262 -13.24 11.32 20.61
CA ASP A 262 -13.35 11.54 22.07
C ASP A 262 -14.14 10.40 22.73
N ALA A 263 -15.21 9.93 22.08
CA ALA A 263 -15.98 8.76 22.49
C ALA A 263 -15.14 7.47 22.52
N MET A 264 -14.40 7.18 21.45
CA MET A 264 -13.48 6.04 21.37
C MET A 264 -12.40 6.12 22.46
N THR A 265 -11.88 7.31 22.75
CA THR A 265 -10.90 7.52 23.84
C THR A 265 -11.47 7.16 25.21
N ARG A 266 -12.73 7.54 25.51
CA ARG A 266 -13.40 7.16 26.76
C ARG A 266 -13.65 5.66 26.83
N ALA A 267 -14.10 5.05 25.74
CA ALA A 267 -14.33 3.61 25.68
C ALA A 267 -13.02 2.82 25.89
N LEU A 268 -11.91 3.31 25.32
CA LEU A 268 -10.58 2.73 25.52
C LEU A 268 -10.15 2.77 26.99
N VAL A 269 -10.35 3.90 27.67
CA VAL A 269 -10.09 4.00 29.12
C VAL A 269 -10.92 2.98 29.89
N ARG A 270 -12.19 2.80 29.54
CA ARG A 270 -13.07 1.84 30.19
C ARG A 270 -12.65 0.39 29.93
N ALA A 271 -12.25 0.06 28.71
CA ALA A 271 -11.75 -1.26 28.35
C ALA A 271 -10.48 -1.62 29.15
N ARG A 272 -9.51 -0.71 29.22
CA ARG A 272 -8.28 -0.90 30.01
C ARG A 272 -8.53 -1.01 31.50
N TYR A 273 -9.49 -0.24 32.03
CA TYR A 273 -9.93 -0.40 33.42
C TYR A 273 -10.48 -1.80 33.66
N GLY A 274 -11.36 -2.29 32.77
CA GLY A 274 -11.90 -3.64 32.85
C GLY A 274 -10.82 -4.72 32.80
N ALA A 275 -9.81 -4.53 31.96
CA ALA A 275 -8.67 -5.44 31.84
C ALA A 275 -7.85 -5.51 33.14
N LYS A 276 -7.52 -4.36 33.74
CA LYS A 276 -6.81 -4.28 35.03
C LYS A 276 -7.59 -4.93 36.17
N GLN A 277 -8.91 -4.79 36.17
CA GLN A 277 -9.79 -5.43 37.14
C GLN A 277 -10.11 -6.90 36.79
N ARG A 278 -9.62 -7.40 35.65
CA ARG A 278 -9.94 -8.72 35.10
C ARG A 278 -11.45 -9.00 35.07
N LEU A 279 -12.25 -7.99 34.72
CA LEU A 279 -13.70 -8.14 34.54
C LEU A 279 -13.97 -9.23 33.50
N LYS A 280 -15.00 -10.04 33.71
CA LYS A 280 -15.39 -11.07 32.74
C LYS A 280 -15.65 -10.43 31.37
N LEU A 281 -14.93 -10.89 30.35
CA LEU A 281 -15.14 -10.46 28.99
C LEU A 281 -16.38 -11.17 28.42
N ASP A 282 -17.50 -10.46 28.33
CA ASP A 282 -18.75 -10.97 27.79
C ASP A 282 -19.47 -9.93 26.92
N GLN A 283 -20.59 -10.32 26.31
CA GLN A 283 -21.38 -9.44 25.46
C GLN A 283 -21.91 -8.20 26.22
N GLY A 284 -22.13 -8.29 27.54
CA GLY A 284 -22.53 -7.14 28.36
C GLY A 284 -21.44 -6.09 28.40
N LEU A 285 -20.20 -6.51 28.67
CA LEU A 285 -19.04 -5.61 28.70
C LEU A 285 -18.76 -4.97 27.33
N LEU A 286 -18.89 -5.74 26.24
CA LEU A 286 -18.76 -5.18 24.89
C LEU A 286 -19.82 -4.13 24.58
N ARG A 287 -21.07 -4.35 25.02
CA ARG A 287 -22.16 -3.40 24.85
C ARG A 287 -21.89 -2.10 25.59
N GLU A 288 -21.41 -2.16 26.83
CA GLU A 288 -21.02 -0.97 27.59
C GLU A 288 -19.97 -0.12 26.84
N TRP A 289 -18.97 -0.77 26.24
CA TRP A 289 -17.96 -0.06 25.46
C TRP A 289 -18.52 0.55 24.18
N LEU A 290 -19.43 -0.15 23.50
CA LEU A 290 -20.10 0.32 22.29
C LEU A 290 -21.04 1.49 22.56
N GLU A 291 -21.79 1.47 23.66
CA GLU A 291 -22.62 2.61 24.11
C GLU A 291 -21.79 3.88 24.22
N ILE A 292 -20.59 3.77 24.80
CA ILE A 292 -19.65 4.89 24.93
C ILE A 292 -19.11 5.30 23.55
N ALA A 293 -18.67 4.34 22.73
CA ALA A 293 -17.94 4.58 21.48
C ALA A 293 -18.82 4.98 20.28
N LEU A 294 -20.09 4.61 20.27
CA LEU A 294 -21.04 4.90 19.18
C LEU A 294 -21.77 6.22 19.38
N VAL A 295 -21.94 6.68 20.63
CA VAL A 295 -22.79 7.83 20.96
C VAL A 295 -24.23 7.63 20.44
N SER A 296 -24.62 6.38 20.17
CA SER A 296 -25.91 5.92 19.63
C SER A 296 -26.29 4.62 20.33
N SER A 297 -27.60 4.37 20.46
CA SER A 297 -28.17 3.17 21.08
C SER A 297 -28.39 1.99 20.11
N ASP A 298 -28.12 2.15 18.82
CA ASP A 298 -28.37 1.09 17.83
C ASP A 298 -27.14 0.20 17.61
N PHE A 299 -26.89 -0.73 18.54
CA PHE A 299 -25.83 -1.75 18.47
C PHE A 299 -26.35 -3.15 18.79
N THR A 300 -27.54 -3.48 18.28
CA THR A 300 -28.09 -4.83 18.43
C THR A 300 -27.27 -5.87 17.67
N LEU A 301 -27.46 -7.16 17.99
CA LEU A 301 -26.86 -8.21 17.17
C LEU A 301 -27.39 -8.12 15.74
N ARG A 302 -26.50 -8.31 14.76
CA ARG A 302 -26.87 -8.20 13.35
C ARG A 302 -27.96 -9.21 12.98
N ARG A 303 -28.84 -8.81 12.05
CA ARG A 303 -29.98 -9.62 11.58
C ARG A 303 -29.71 -10.33 10.25
N GLY A 304 -28.77 -9.85 9.45
CA GLY A 304 -28.44 -10.38 8.13
C GLY A 304 -26.96 -10.66 7.94
N GLU A 305 -26.61 -11.07 6.73
CA GLU A 305 -25.22 -11.16 6.29
C GLU A 305 -24.56 -9.78 6.19
N VAL A 306 -23.23 -9.76 6.19
CA VAL A 306 -22.42 -8.55 6.06
C VAL A 306 -21.43 -8.78 4.93
N THR A 307 -21.13 -7.73 4.18
CA THR A 307 -20.06 -7.73 3.18
C THR A 307 -18.99 -6.74 3.62
N SER A 308 -17.72 -7.04 3.33
CA SER A 308 -16.64 -6.07 3.50
C SER A 308 -16.92 -4.80 2.71
N ARG A 309 -16.35 -3.66 3.13
CA ARG A 309 -16.62 -2.33 2.55
C ARG A 309 -16.39 -2.27 1.04
N ASP A 310 -15.44 -3.03 0.55
CA ASP A 310 -14.99 -3.11 -0.84
C ASP A 310 -15.66 -4.26 -1.63
N GLY A 311 -16.52 -5.05 -0.99
CA GLY A 311 -17.19 -6.19 -1.64
C GLY A 311 -16.37 -7.48 -1.70
N GLY A 312 -15.12 -7.48 -1.23
CA GLY A 312 -14.19 -8.61 -1.38
C GLY A 312 -14.50 -9.84 -0.52
N GLU A 313 -15.26 -9.72 0.57
CA GLU A 313 -15.63 -10.85 1.43
C GLU A 313 -17.09 -10.77 1.89
N ARG A 314 -17.78 -11.91 1.87
CA ARG A 314 -19.13 -12.08 2.40
C ARG A 314 -19.08 -12.90 3.69
N TYR A 315 -19.81 -12.45 4.71
CA TYR A 315 -19.90 -13.06 6.03
C TYR A 315 -21.35 -13.44 6.36
N ALA A 316 -21.70 -14.71 6.19
CA ALA A 316 -23.05 -15.17 6.48
C ALA A 316 -23.39 -14.97 7.96
N ARG A 317 -24.69 -14.89 8.30
CA ARG A 317 -25.13 -14.83 9.70
C ARG A 317 -25.23 -16.25 10.27
N PRO A 318 -24.40 -16.63 11.26
CA PRO A 318 -24.53 -17.93 11.90
C PRO A 318 -25.83 -17.98 12.71
N LYS A 319 -26.50 -19.15 12.71
CA LYS A 319 -27.73 -19.35 13.52
C LYS A 319 -27.43 -19.26 15.02
N ASP A 320 -26.23 -19.65 15.40
CA ASP A 320 -25.66 -19.71 16.75
C ASP A 320 -24.77 -18.50 17.07
N LEU A 321 -25.05 -17.32 16.49
CA LEU A 321 -24.24 -16.09 16.65
C LEU A 321 -23.88 -15.77 18.11
N GLU A 322 -24.85 -15.85 19.02
CA GLU A 322 -24.64 -15.55 20.45
C GLU A 322 -23.67 -16.55 21.10
N GLN A 323 -23.81 -17.84 20.78
CA GLN A 323 -22.93 -18.89 21.29
C GLN A 323 -21.51 -18.73 20.74
N ARG A 324 -21.37 -18.44 19.45
CA ARG A 324 -20.06 -18.16 18.84
C ARG A 324 -19.40 -16.94 19.44
N LEU A 325 -20.16 -15.87 19.66
CA LEU A 325 -19.64 -14.67 20.33
C LEU A 325 -19.18 -15.00 21.76
N ALA A 326 -19.97 -15.74 22.53
CA ALA A 326 -19.58 -16.15 23.88
C ALA A 326 -18.29 -17.01 23.87
N GLN A 327 -18.14 -17.93 22.91
CA GLN A 327 -16.93 -18.75 22.75
C GLN A 327 -15.71 -17.89 22.42
N VAL A 328 -15.83 -16.97 21.46
CA VAL A 328 -14.76 -16.04 21.07
C VAL A 328 -14.25 -15.24 22.28
N LEU A 329 -15.16 -14.74 23.12
CA LEU A 329 -14.80 -13.95 24.30
C LEU A 329 -14.20 -14.79 25.43
N ALA A 330 -14.68 -16.02 25.63
CA ALA A 330 -14.08 -16.96 26.56
C ALA A 330 -12.64 -17.30 26.14
N ASP A 331 -12.46 -17.67 24.87
CA ASP A 331 -11.17 -18.01 24.26
C ASP A 331 -10.17 -16.85 24.33
N ALA A 332 -10.63 -15.60 24.30
CA ALA A 332 -9.78 -14.41 24.41
C ALA A 332 -9.19 -14.22 25.82
N THR A 333 -9.71 -14.93 26.83
CA THR A 333 -9.28 -14.83 28.23
C THR A 333 -8.71 -16.13 28.80
N ASP A 334 -8.54 -17.16 27.96
CA ASP A 334 -7.97 -18.45 28.34
C ASP A 334 -6.46 -18.33 28.62
N ASP A 335 -6.04 -18.39 29.88
CA ASP A 335 -4.64 -18.22 30.31
C ASP A 335 -3.71 -19.35 29.87
N ALA A 336 -4.23 -20.45 29.31
CA ALA A 336 -3.41 -21.47 28.66
C ALA A 336 -2.85 -21.03 27.29
N VAL A 337 -3.43 -19.99 26.68
CA VAL A 337 -3.03 -19.49 25.35
C VAL A 337 -2.18 -18.22 25.48
N PRO A 338 -1.03 -18.12 24.78
CA PRO A 338 -0.17 -16.94 24.84
C PRO A 338 -0.90 -15.61 24.52
N PRO A 339 -0.57 -14.49 25.19
CA PRO A 339 -1.25 -13.21 25.02
C PRO A 339 -1.34 -12.73 23.57
N MET A 340 -0.26 -12.85 22.79
CA MET A 340 -0.23 -12.48 21.37
C MET A 340 -1.23 -13.28 20.54
N SER A 341 -1.29 -14.60 20.78
CA SER A 341 -2.23 -15.50 20.12
C SER A 341 -3.67 -15.14 20.45
N ARG A 342 -3.96 -14.83 21.73
CA ARG A 342 -5.31 -14.40 22.15
C ARG A 342 -5.72 -13.08 21.52
N ALA A 343 -4.82 -12.11 21.52
CA ALA A 343 -5.05 -10.78 20.96
C ALA A 343 -5.28 -10.87 19.43
N ALA A 344 -4.42 -11.57 18.71
CA ALA A 344 -4.58 -11.81 17.27
C ALA A 344 -5.92 -12.51 16.98
N ARG A 345 -6.21 -13.60 17.70
CA ARG A 345 -7.41 -14.40 17.52
C ARG A 345 -8.68 -13.59 17.76
N VAL A 346 -8.78 -12.85 18.88
CA VAL A 346 -10.02 -12.11 19.18
C VAL A 346 -10.26 -10.94 18.22
N TYR A 347 -9.20 -10.28 17.75
CA TYR A 347 -9.31 -9.20 16.77
C TYR A 347 -9.84 -9.72 15.43
N MET A 348 -9.29 -10.84 14.96
CA MET A 348 -9.77 -11.55 13.76
C MET A 348 -11.19 -12.09 13.93
N ASP A 349 -11.44 -12.79 15.04
CA ASP A 349 -12.75 -13.38 15.35
C ASP A 349 -13.85 -12.31 15.31
N LEU A 350 -13.65 -11.15 15.95
CA LEU A 350 -14.64 -10.07 15.94
C LEU A 350 -14.74 -9.34 14.60
N GLY A 351 -13.64 -9.24 13.86
CA GLY A 351 -13.60 -8.66 12.51
C GLY A 351 -14.41 -9.49 11.51
N VAL A 352 -14.34 -10.81 11.59
CA VAL A 352 -15.05 -11.73 10.69
C VAL A 352 -16.47 -12.03 11.18
N LEU A 353 -16.68 -12.25 12.48
CA LEU A 353 -18.00 -12.53 13.04
C LEU A 353 -18.95 -11.34 12.85
N CYS A 354 -18.40 -10.12 12.95
CA CYS A 354 -19.12 -8.85 12.87
C CYS A 354 -20.46 -8.91 13.66
N PRO A 355 -20.43 -9.17 14.98
CA PRO A 355 -21.63 -9.57 15.70
C PRO A 355 -22.71 -8.48 15.80
N PHE A 356 -22.34 -7.21 15.72
CA PHE A 356 -23.24 -6.08 15.93
C PHE A 356 -23.66 -5.41 14.61
N SER A 357 -24.77 -4.66 14.63
CA SER A 357 -25.25 -3.86 13.50
C SER A 357 -24.30 -2.71 13.11
N ASP A 358 -23.61 -2.12 14.08
CA ASP A 358 -22.54 -1.14 13.89
C ASP A 358 -21.47 -1.32 14.97
N GLY A 359 -20.29 -0.73 14.77
CA GLY A 359 -19.24 -0.64 15.77
C GLY A 359 -18.30 -1.84 15.83
N ASN A 360 -18.43 -2.82 14.93
CA ASN A 360 -17.58 -4.03 14.92
C ASN A 360 -16.08 -3.72 14.92
N ALA A 361 -15.62 -2.81 14.06
CA ALA A 361 -14.21 -2.39 14.04
C ALA A 361 -13.77 -1.64 15.31
N ARG A 362 -14.70 -0.95 16.00
CA ARG A 362 -14.41 -0.27 17.27
C ARG A 362 -14.30 -1.27 18.41
N VAL A 363 -15.27 -2.17 18.54
CA VAL A 363 -15.26 -3.19 19.59
C VAL A 363 -14.14 -4.21 19.41
N ALA A 364 -13.76 -4.56 18.17
CA ALA A 364 -12.59 -5.39 17.90
C ALA A 364 -11.30 -4.73 18.42
N ARG A 365 -11.09 -3.44 18.13
CA ARG A 365 -9.94 -2.66 18.65
C ARG A 365 -9.93 -2.56 20.18
N LEU A 366 -11.09 -2.35 20.80
CA LEU A 366 -11.21 -2.25 22.26
C LEU A 366 -10.98 -3.59 22.96
N THR A 367 -11.51 -4.67 22.39
CA THR A 367 -11.33 -6.04 22.91
C THR A 367 -9.89 -6.50 22.77
N PHE A 368 -9.27 -6.19 21.64
CA PHE A 368 -7.83 -6.41 21.42
C PHE A 368 -6.97 -5.71 22.48
N ASP A 369 -7.22 -4.42 22.72
CA ASP A 369 -6.48 -3.64 23.73
C ASP A 369 -6.76 -4.14 25.17
N TYR A 370 -7.98 -4.59 25.45
CA TYR A 370 -8.33 -5.26 26.71
C TYR A 370 -7.46 -6.51 26.93
N VAL A 371 -7.31 -7.37 25.92
CA VAL A 371 -6.51 -8.61 26.05
C VAL A 371 -5.05 -8.29 26.33
N LEU A 372 -4.46 -7.34 25.59
CA LEU A 372 -3.08 -6.92 25.85
C LEU A 372 -2.92 -6.31 27.25
N SER A 373 -3.81 -5.40 27.62
CA SER A 373 -3.76 -4.71 28.92
C SER A 373 -3.95 -5.66 30.10
N ARG A 374 -4.69 -6.75 29.92
CA ARG A 374 -4.92 -7.78 30.97
C ARG A 374 -3.63 -8.50 31.34
N ASP A 375 -2.68 -8.58 30.41
CA ASP A 375 -1.36 -9.20 30.58
C ASP A 375 -0.22 -8.18 30.75
N GLY A 376 -0.53 -6.89 30.96
CA GLY A 376 0.48 -5.84 31.14
C GLY A 376 1.25 -5.52 29.86
N LEU A 377 0.58 -5.62 28.71
CA LEU A 377 1.15 -5.33 27.39
C LEU A 377 0.49 -4.10 26.77
N GLY A 378 1.29 -3.35 26.03
CA GLY A 378 0.87 -2.18 25.26
C GLY A 378 1.31 -2.29 23.80
N MET A 379 0.78 -1.39 22.97
CA MET A 379 1.24 -1.19 21.59
C MET A 379 2.21 -0.02 21.51
N HIS A 380 3.31 -0.18 20.78
CA HIS A 380 4.19 0.94 20.40
C HIS A 380 3.91 1.43 18.97
N ASP A 381 3.27 0.60 18.13
CA ASP A 381 2.66 1.03 16.87
C ASP A 381 1.30 0.33 16.69
N ALA A 382 0.31 1.08 16.24
CA ALA A 382 -1.06 0.62 16.03
C ALA A 382 -1.43 0.57 14.54
N THR A 383 -0.67 1.24 13.67
CA THR A 383 -0.99 1.35 12.25
C THR A 383 -0.92 0.00 11.53
N PRO A 384 0.15 -0.81 11.69
CA PRO A 384 0.22 -2.15 11.09
C PRO A 384 -0.83 -3.12 11.64
N ILE A 385 -1.39 -2.83 12.81
CA ILE A 385 -2.40 -3.66 13.46
C ILE A 385 -3.79 -3.34 12.88
N PHE A 386 -4.13 -2.05 12.77
CA PHE A 386 -5.50 -1.58 12.50
C PHE A 386 -5.77 -1.19 11.04
N CYS A 387 -4.75 -0.87 10.26
CA CYS A 387 -4.90 -0.46 8.86
C CYS A 387 -4.69 -1.61 7.88
N VAL A 388 -3.91 -2.62 8.26
CA VAL A 388 -3.64 -3.77 7.40
C VAL A 388 -4.85 -4.69 7.41
N ARG A 389 -5.40 -4.94 6.23
CA ARG A 389 -6.49 -5.91 6.06
C ARG A 389 -5.96 -7.31 6.32
N ARG A 390 -6.79 -8.12 6.96
CA ARG A 390 -6.51 -9.53 7.24
C ARG A 390 -7.60 -10.37 6.62
N TRP A 391 -7.22 -11.34 5.81
CA TRP A 391 -8.16 -12.15 5.04
C TRP A 391 -8.62 -13.35 5.85
N ALA A 392 -9.92 -13.58 5.89
CA ALA A 392 -10.55 -14.60 6.70
C ALA A 392 -10.14 -16.03 6.27
N HIS A 393 -9.87 -16.22 4.98
CA HIS A 393 -9.62 -17.51 4.35
C HIS A 393 -8.13 -17.86 4.22
N ASP A 394 -7.23 -16.94 4.57
CA ASP A 394 -5.79 -17.16 4.41
C ASP A 394 -5.22 -17.92 5.61
N THR A 395 -4.70 -19.12 5.35
CA THR A 395 -4.15 -20.01 6.38
C THR A 395 -2.87 -19.47 7.03
N SER A 396 -2.18 -18.53 6.39
CA SER A 396 -0.95 -17.92 6.91
C SER A 396 -1.20 -16.70 7.81
N GLU A 397 -2.36 -16.04 7.67
CA GLU A 397 -2.71 -14.80 8.39
C GLU A 397 -2.60 -14.90 9.92
N PRO A 398 -3.07 -15.98 10.58
CA PRO A 398 -2.92 -16.14 12.02
C PRO A 398 -1.47 -16.02 12.51
N TRP A 399 -0.53 -16.58 11.75
CA TRP A 399 0.90 -16.53 12.08
C TRP A 399 1.52 -15.19 11.72
N ARG A 400 1.24 -14.66 10.52
CA ARG A 400 1.71 -13.34 10.08
C ARG A 400 1.26 -12.25 11.04
N PHE A 401 -0.01 -12.28 11.47
CA PHE A 401 -0.52 -11.32 12.44
C PHE A 401 0.23 -11.40 13.78
N GLN A 402 0.41 -12.59 14.33
CA GLN A 402 1.13 -12.74 15.60
C GLN A 402 2.55 -12.16 15.52
N ARG A 403 3.24 -12.29 14.36
CA ARG A 403 4.54 -11.66 14.14
C ARG A 403 4.47 -10.13 14.11
N VAL A 404 3.48 -9.57 13.42
CA VAL A 404 3.22 -8.13 13.45
C VAL A 404 2.96 -7.67 14.89
N LEU A 405 2.14 -8.39 15.66
CA LEU A 405 1.88 -8.05 17.05
C LEU A 405 3.13 -8.11 17.91
N ALA A 406 3.94 -9.15 17.78
CA ALA A 406 5.21 -9.25 18.47
C ALA A 406 6.13 -8.07 18.16
N ALA A 407 6.15 -7.64 16.89
CA ALA A 407 6.93 -6.51 16.44
C ALA A 407 6.36 -5.16 16.86
N CYS A 408 5.04 -5.05 17.15
CA CYS A 408 4.32 -3.80 17.45
C CYS A 408 3.88 -3.64 18.92
N THR A 409 4.16 -4.64 19.77
CA THR A 409 3.76 -4.65 21.19
C THR A 409 4.95 -4.91 22.11
N GLY A 410 4.77 -4.56 23.38
CA GLY A 410 5.76 -4.79 24.43
C GLY A 410 5.18 -4.56 25.83
N PRO A 411 5.98 -4.70 26.89
CA PRO A 411 5.53 -4.44 28.26
C PRO A 411 5.02 -3.00 28.44
N SER A 412 3.87 -2.82 29.10
CA SER A 412 3.20 -1.52 29.33
C SER A 412 3.51 -0.88 30.68
#